data_AF-A0A968ZN11-F1
#
_entry.id   AF-A0A968ZN11-F1
#
_cell.length_a   1.000
_cell.length_b   1.000
_cell.length_c   1.000
_cell.angle_alpha   90.00
_cell.angle_beta   90.00
_cell.angle_gamma   90.00
#
_symmetry.space_group_name_H-M   'P 1'
#
loop_
_entity.id
_entity.type
_entity.pdbx_description
1 polymer ?
#
loop_
_entity_poly.entity_id
_entity_poly.type
_entity_poly.pdbx_seq_one_letter_code
_entity_poly.pdbx_strand_id
1 'polypeptide(L)'
;MSSQTSKLELRDRIVTVRFTAAEYQQVVNEATAGQQQPAVYCRQRLLARDHNRPTLLSPTMLSEVRSLRMTLGHLGNALNQIAHQLNQGDAASVELMQETCELLRMVRTEVRDFHAILK
;
A
#
# COMPACT_ATOMS: atom_id res chain seq x y z
N MET A 1 41.64 33.23 20.53
CA MET A 1 40.74 32.69 19.50
C MET A 1 41.09 31.22 19.33
N SER A 2 40.39 30.35 20.05
CA SER A 2 40.64 28.90 20.03
C SER A 2 39.35 28.21 19.60
N SER A 3 39.46 27.50 18.49
CA SER A 3 38.39 26.93 17.68
C SER A 3 37.49 25.98 18.48
N GLN A 4 36.32 26.46 18.88
CA GLN A 4 35.17 25.63 19.22
C GLN A 4 34.49 25.19 17.92
N THR A 5 35.01 24.14 17.28
CA THR A 5 34.40 23.53 16.09
C THR A 5 34.90 22.09 16.07
N SER A 6 34.29 21.13 16.76
CA SER A 6 33.26 20.26 16.17
C SER A 6 32.86 19.22 17.23
N LYS A 7 31.88 19.56 18.09
CA LYS A 7 31.23 18.59 18.99
C LYS A 7 29.92 18.06 18.38
N LEU A 8 29.81 18.13 17.06
CA LEU A 8 28.66 17.72 16.26
C LEU A 8 28.97 16.32 15.69
N GLU A 9 28.10 15.36 16.01
CA GLU A 9 27.89 14.05 15.35
C GLU A 9 28.61 12.77 15.84
N LEU A 10 29.11 12.71 17.07
CA LEU A 10 29.40 11.39 17.65
C LEU A 10 28.09 10.66 18.01
N ARG A 11 27.92 9.44 17.48
CA ARG A 11 26.77 8.57 17.77
C ARG A 11 27.03 7.88 19.11
N ASP A 12 26.43 8.38 20.19
CA ASP A 12 26.69 7.95 21.58
C ASP A 12 25.57 7.11 22.21
N ARG A 13 24.45 6.92 21.51
CA ARG A 13 23.31 6.09 21.97
C ARG A 13 23.25 4.76 21.24
N ILE A 14 22.96 3.70 22.00
CA ILE A 14 22.88 2.32 21.50
C ILE A 14 21.44 1.82 21.60
N VAL A 15 20.95 1.21 20.53
CA VAL A 15 19.71 0.43 20.50
C VAL A 15 20.09 -1.02 20.24
N THR A 16 19.63 -1.94 21.10
CA THR A 16 19.93 -3.37 20.98
C THR A 16 18.69 -4.12 20.50
N VAL A 17 18.84 -4.92 19.44
CA VAL A 17 17.80 -5.79 18.88
C VAL A 17 18.32 -7.22 18.88
N ARG A 18 17.47 -8.18 19.26
CA ARG A 18 17.80 -9.61 19.24
C ARG A 18 17.31 -10.23 17.95
N PHE A 19 18.13 -11.07 17.35
CA PHE A 19 17.83 -11.82 16.14
C PHE A 19 18.06 -13.31 16.40
N THR A 20 17.26 -14.14 15.73
CA THR A 20 17.64 -15.52 15.46
C THR A 20 18.84 -15.57 14.50
N ALA A 21 19.51 -16.72 14.41
CA ALA A 21 20.63 -16.89 13.49
C ALA A 21 20.22 -16.63 12.02
N ALA A 22 19.02 -17.07 11.63
CA ALA A 22 18.51 -16.90 10.27
C ALA A 22 18.24 -15.41 9.94
N GLU A 23 17.60 -14.69 10.85
CA GLU A 23 17.31 -13.25 10.67
C GLU A 23 18.61 -12.44 10.60
N TYR A 24 19.59 -12.75 11.45
CA TYR A 24 20.88 -12.05 11.41
C TYR A 24 21.63 -12.33 10.10
N GLN A 25 21.56 -13.55 9.58
CA GLN A 25 22.19 -13.88 8.30
C GLN A 25 21.57 -13.08 7.15
N GLN A 26 20.25 -12.83 7.17
CA GLN A 26 19.59 -11.96 6.19
C GLN A 26 20.14 -10.54 6.23
N VAL A 27 20.28 -9.97 7.43
CA VAL A 27 20.89 -8.64 7.63
C VAL A 27 22.32 -8.59 7.07
N VAL A 28 23.13 -9.62 7.34
CA VAL A 28 24.50 -9.70 6.84
C VAL A 28 24.53 -9.76 5.31
N ASN A 29 23.68 -10.59 4.71
CA ASN A 29 23.61 -10.74 3.25
C ASN A 29 23.22 -9.42 2.57
N GLU A 30 22.19 -8.73 3.08
CA GLU A 30 21.74 -7.45 2.51
C GLU A 30 22.75 -6.33 2.73
N ALA A 31 23.39 -6.27 3.90
CA ALA A 31 24.44 -5.31 4.17
C ALA A 31 25.64 -5.52 3.22
N THR A 32 26.02 -6.78 2.99
CA THR A 32 27.12 -7.14 2.07
C THR A 32 26.77 -6.76 0.63
N ALA A 33 25.54 -7.03 0.18
CA ALA A 33 25.07 -6.63 -1.15
C ALA A 33 25.11 -5.11 -1.35
N GLY A 34 24.81 -4.34 -0.29
CA GLY A 34 24.92 -2.89 -0.29
C GLY A 34 26.33 -2.34 -0.01
N GLN A 35 27.35 -3.19 0.14
CA GLN A 35 28.73 -2.82 0.52
C GLN A 35 28.80 -2.03 1.85
N GLN A 36 27.98 -2.39 2.81
CA GLN A 36 27.85 -1.72 4.10
C GLN A 36 28.06 -2.69 5.26
N GLN A 37 28.40 -2.15 6.43
CA GLN A 37 28.39 -2.91 7.67
C GLN A 37 26.93 -3.15 8.13
N PRO A 38 26.63 -4.29 8.78
CA PRO A 38 25.29 -4.60 9.30
C PRO A 38 24.67 -3.48 10.15
N ALA A 39 25.47 -2.82 11.00
CA ALA A 39 25.00 -1.71 11.83
C ALA A 39 24.58 -0.47 11.01
N VAL A 40 25.29 -0.20 9.91
CA VAL A 40 24.97 0.91 8.99
C VAL A 40 23.70 0.59 8.23
N TYR A 41 23.60 -0.63 7.70
CA TYR A 41 22.42 -1.14 7.01
C TYR A 41 21.17 -1.07 7.91
N CYS A 42 21.23 -1.61 9.13
CA CYS A 42 20.11 -1.59 10.08
C CYS A 42 19.66 -0.16 10.39
N ARG A 43 20.61 0.76 10.61
CA ARG A 43 20.30 2.17 10.85
C ARG A 43 19.64 2.81 9.64
N GLN A 44 20.16 2.58 8.43
CA GLN A 44 19.57 3.15 7.21
C GLN A 44 18.14 2.66 7.03
N ARG A 45 17.88 1.36 7.22
CA ARG A 45 16.52 0.80 7.16
C ARG A 45 15.61 1.37 8.25
N LEU A 46 16.12 1.54 9.48
CA LEU A 46 15.35 2.11 10.58
C LEU A 46 15.00 3.60 10.36
N LEU A 47 15.92 4.36 9.76
CA LEU A 47 15.76 5.80 9.52
C LEU A 47 15.18 6.12 8.13
N ALA A 48 15.07 5.14 7.23
CA ALA A 48 14.46 5.30 5.92
C ALA A 48 12.99 5.69 6.13
N ARG A 49 12.69 6.97 5.90
CA ARG A 49 11.39 7.60 6.14
C ARG A 49 10.24 6.95 5.35
N ASP A 50 10.56 6.18 4.31
CA ASP A 50 9.59 5.79 3.30
C ASP A 50 9.14 4.32 3.37
N HIS A 51 9.80 3.46 4.17
CA HIS A 51 9.58 2.01 4.05
C HIS A 51 8.78 1.37 5.20
N ASN A 52 8.69 2.04 6.35
CA ASN A 52 8.05 1.49 7.56
C ASN A 52 7.00 2.41 8.20
N ARG A 53 6.52 3.43 7.48
CA ARG A 53 5.22 3.98 7.85
C ARG A 53 4.19 2.96 7.37
N PRO A 54 3.36 2.34 8.23
CA PRO A 54 2.09 1.87 7.74
C PRO A 54 1.51 3.05 6.98
N THR A 55 1.14 2.86 5.72
CA THR A 55 0.34 3.83 4.99
C THR A 55 -0.93 3.98 5.82
N LEU A 56 -0.90 4.90 6.78
CA LEU A 56 -2.08 5.37 7.49
C LEU A 56 -2.80 6.14 6.41
N LEU A 57 -3.53 5.40 5.56
CA LEU A 57 -4.56 5.94 4.71
C LEU A 57 -5.34 6.89 5.63
N SER A 58 -5.41 8.16 5.24
CA SER A 58 -6.18 9.12 6.03
C SER A 58 -7.60 8.57 6.22
N PRO A 59 -8.33 8.96 7.27
CA PRO A 59 -9.72 8.57 7.44
C PRO A 59 -10.57 8.82 6.18
N THR A 60 -10.25 9.87 5.41
CA THR A 60 -10.86 10.17 4.11
C THR A 60 -10.50 9.13 3.05
N MET A 61 -9.23 8.79 2.86
CA MET A 61 -8.79 7.75 1.92
C MET A 61 -9.36 6.37 2.28
N LEU A 62 -9.45 6.03 3.57
CA LEU A 62 -10.11 4.79 4.00
C LEU A 62 -11.61 4.77 3.67
N SER A 63 -12.28 5.92 3.81
CA SER A 63 -13.68 6.07 3.45
C SER A 63 -13.88 5.90 1.93
N GLU A 64 -13.02 6.52 1.13
CA GLU A 64 -13.02 6.41 -0.33
C GLU A 64 -12.78 4.96 -0.80
N VAL A 65 -11.77 4.28 -0.24
CA VAL A 65 -11.49 2.87 -0.55
C VAL A 65 -12.65 1.97 -0.15
N ARG A 66 -13.32 2.24 0.97
CA ARG A 66 -14.52 1.48 1.38
C ARG A 66 -15.69 1.73 0.45
N SER A 67 -15.90 2.96 0.00
CA SER A 67 -16.92 3.31 -0.99
C SER A 67 -16.69 2.54 -2.29
N LEU A 68 -15.47 2.60 -2.83
CA LEU A 68 -15.09 1.89 -4.05
C LEU A 68 -15.29 0.38 -3.92
N ARG A 69 -14.93 -0.20 -2.77
CA ARG A 69 -15.16 -1.62 -2.49
C ARG A 69 -16.65 -1.98 -2.53
N MET A 70 -17.52 -1.13 -1.98
CA MET A 70 -18.97 -1.36 -2.01
C MET A 70 -19.51 -1.29 -3.44
N THR A 71 -19.12 -0.27 -4.21
CA THR A 71 -19.52 -0.11 -5.62
C THR A 71 -19.08 -1.31 -6.47
N LEU A 72 -17.85 -1.79 -6.27
CA LEU A 72 -17.35 -3.01 -6.93
C LEU A 72 -18.11 -4.27 -6.50
N GLY A 73 -18.50 -4.37 -5.23
CA GLY A 73 -19.33 -5.48 -4.74
C GLY A 73 -20.70 -5.51 -5.42
N HIS A 74 -21.34 -4.35 -5.59
CA HIS A 74 -22.62 -4.25 -6.30
C HIS A 74 -22.47 -4.61 -7.78
N LEU A 75 -21.41 -4.13 -8.44
CA LEU A 75 -21.11 -4.48 -9.82
C LEU A 75 -20.90 -6.00 -9.99
N GLY A 76 -20.13 -6.62 -9.09
CA GLY A 76 -19.91 -8.07 -9.10
C GLY A 76 -21.22 -8.85 -8.97
N ASN A 77 -22.11 -8.42 -8.08
CA ASN A 77 -23.43 -9.04 -7.92
C ASN A 77 -24.30 -8.90 -9.17
N ALA A 78 -24.35 -7.71 -9.77
CA ALA A 78 -25.12 -7.47 -11.00
C ALA A 78 -24.60 -8.32 -12.17
N LEU A 79 -23.28 -8.36 -12.37
CA LEU A 79 -22.64 -9.21 -13.38
C LEU A 79 -22.93 -10.70 -13.13
N ASN A 80 -22.94 -11.14 -11.88
CA ASN A 80 -23.24 -12.52 -11.53
C ASN A 80 -24.71 -12.88 -11.83
N GLN A 81 -25.64 -11.95 -11.63
CA GLN A 81 -27.05 -12.13 -12.00
C GLN A 81 -27.23 -12.22 -13.52
N ILE A 82 -26.56 -11.36 -14.29
CA ILE A 82 -26.54 -11.43 -15.76
C ILE A 82 -26.02 -12.79 -16.22
N ALA A 83 -24.88 -13.23 -15.67
CA ALA A 83 -24.31 -14.52 -15.99
C ALA A 83 -25.27 -15.67 -15.67
N HIS A 84 -25.99 -15.60 -14.54
CA HIS A 84 -26.95 -16.63 -14.17
C HIS A 84 -28.13 -16.71 -15.15
N GLN A 85 -28.70 -15.56 -15.57
CA GLN A 85 -29.78 -15.50 -16.57
C GLN A 85 -29.32 -16.07 -17.92
N LEU A 86 -28.15 -15.65 -18.40
CA LEU A 86 -27.58 -16.17 -19.65
C LEU A 86 -27.32 -17.67 -19.60
N ASN A 87 -26.82 -18.18 -18.47
CA ASN A 87 -26.59 -19.62 -18.27
C ASN A 87 -27.88 -20.43 -18.20
N GLN A 88 -29.00 -19.81 -17.82
CA GLN A 88 -30.33 -20.43 -17.85
C GLN A 88 -30.97 -20.39 -19.26
N GLY A 89 -30.31 -19.73 -20.23
CA GLY A 89 -30.83 -19.54 -21.59
C GLY A 89 -31.75 -18.33 -21.73
N ASP A 90 -31.90 -17.53 -20.67
CA ASP A 90 -32.70 -16.32 -20.67
C ASP A 90 -31.88 -15.12 -21.16
N ALA A 91 -32.55 -14.17 -21.80
CA ALA A 91 -31.96 -12.87 -22.10
C ALA A 91 -31.85 -12.05 -20.81
N ALA A 92 -30.68 -11.43 -20.60
CA ALA A 92 -30.51 -10.53 -19.46
C ALA A 92 -31.47 -9.33 -19.55
N SER A 93 -32.06 -8.92 -18.43
CA SER A 93 -33.03 -7.82 -18.45
C SER A 93 -32.35 -6.50 -18.83
N VAL A 94 -33.09 -5.66 -19.56
CA VAL A 94 -32.60 -4.33 -19.98
C VAL A 94 -32.27 -3.47 -18.77
N GLU A 95 -33.07 -3.57 -17.69
CA GLU A 95 -32.82 -2.84 -16.45
C GLU A 95 -31.51 -3.27 -15.78
N LEU A 96 -31.24 -4.57 -15.70
CA LEU A 96 -30.02 -5.10 -15.09
C LEU A 96 -28.77 -4.72 -15.90
N MET A 97 -28.90 -4.67 -17.23
CA MET A 97 -27.84 -4.23 -18.13
C MET A 97 -27.57 -2.72 -17.98
N GLN A 98 -28.62 -1.91 -17.83
CA GLN A 98 -28.49 -0.47 -17.58
C GLN A 98 -27.86 -0.17 -16.22
N GLU A 99 -28.30 -0.86 -15.17
CA GLU A 99 -27.72 -0.77 -13.83
C GLU A 99 -26.23 -1.12 -13.85
N THR A 100 -25.87 -2.21 -14.53
CA THR A 100 -24.46 -2.64 -14.68
C THR A 100 -23.63 -1.57 -15.40
N CYS A 101 -24.17 -0.95 -16.46
CA CYS A 101 -23.50 0.13 -17.19
C CYS A 101 -23.25 1.36 -16.29
N GLU A 102 -24.22 1.74 -15.46
CA GLU A 102 -24.07 2.85 -14.52
C GLU A 102 -23.06 2.54 -13.41
N LEU A 103 -23.08 1.32 -12.85
CA LEU A 103 -22.08 0.87 -11.89
C LEU A 103 -20.66 0.92 -12.47
N LEU A 104 -20.47 0.47 -13.72
CA LEU A 104 -19.19 0.58 -14.44
C LEU A 104 -18.76 2.04 -14.61
N ARG A 105 -19.71 2.95 -14.88
CA ARG A 105 -19.44 4.38 -15.02
C ARG A 105 -18.97 5.00 -13.71
N MET A 106 -19.60 4.64 -12.60
CA MET A 106 -19.24 5.09 -11.25
C MET A 106 -17.86 4.58 -10.86
N VAL A 107 -17.58 3.28 -11.01
CA VAL A 107 -16.27 2.68 -10.71
C VAL A 107 -15.17 3.38 -11.51
N ARG A 108 -15.36 3.60 -12.81
CA ARG A 108 -14.37 4.30 -13.65
C ARG A 108 -14.08 5.72 -13.13
N THR A 109 -15.10 6.42 -12.65
CA THR A 109 -14.99 7.79 -12.16
C THR A 109 -14.26 7.82 -10.82
N GLU A 110 -14.67 6.99 -9.87
CA GLU A 110 -14.03 6.85 -8.55
C GLU A 110 -12.55 6.45 -8.68
N VAL A 111 -12.22 5.49 -9.54
CA VAL A 111 -10.83 5.06 -9.77
C VAL A 111 -9.98 6.18 -10.38
N ARG A 112 -10.53 6.94 -11.33
CA ARG A 112 -9.82 8.07 -11.95
C ARG A 112 -9.53 9.15 -10.91
N ASP A 113 -10.53 9.48 -10.09
CA ASP A 113 -10.41 10.53 -9.09
C ASP A 113 -9.43 10.11 -7.97
N PHE A 114 -9.45 8.82 -7.57
CA PHE A 114 -8.46 8.25 -6.66
C PHE A 114 -7.03 8.27 -7.24
N HIS A 115 -6.86 7.98 -8.53
CA HIS A 115 -5.56 8.05 -9.20
C HIS A 115 -5.02 9.49 -9.28
N ALA A 116 -5.89 10.50 -9.36
CA ALA A 116 -5.50 11.90 -9.33
C ALA A 116 -5.01 12.36 -7.95
N ILE A 117 -5.53 11.76 -6.86
CA ILE A 117 -5.13 12.07 -5.47
C ILE A 117 -3.78 11.46 -5.10
N LEU A 118 -3.38 10.35 -5.74
CA LEU A 118 -2.13 9.64 -5.46
C LEU A 118 -0.90 10.18 -6.22
N LYS A 119 -1.08 11.15 -7.14
CA LYS A 119 0.01 11.84 -7.87
C LYS A 119 0.33 13.18 -7.23
#